data_AF-A0A219AK34-F1
#
_entry.id   AF-A0A219AK34-F1
#
_cell.length_a   1.000
_cell.length_b   1.000
_cell.length_c   1.000
_cell.angle_alpha   90.00
_cell.angle_beta   90.00
_cell.angle_gamma   90.00
#
_symmetry.space_group_name_H-M   'P 1'
#
loop_
_entity.id
_entity.type
_entity.pdbx_description
1 polymer ?
#
loop_
_entity_poly.entity_id
_entity_poly.type
_entity_poly.pdbx_seq_one_letter_code
_entity_poly.pdbx_strand_id
1 'polypeptide(L)'
;MKKCKYCETVNEDWARYCNYCGKPLNEEDPNQRYTQEFNSPEYTNPMNYNEDKIILIGYIISIIFGWGWVPLLLINSLSSVGFIGFFGLFLPFYMINSSNPKIKKHGIIQLLICLSGFLIAILLMINMLR
;
A
#
# COMPACT_ATOMS: atom_id res chain seq x y z
N MET A 1 -10.55 12.23 29.87
CA MET A 1 -10.44 11.24 28.78
C MET A 1 -11.82 10.96 28.18
N LYS A 2 -11.91 10.62 26.88
CA LYS A 2 -13.15 10.30 26.16
C LYS A 2 -13.27 8.82 25.79
N LYS A 3 -14.39 8.18 26.13
CA LYS A 3 -14.67 6.80 25.75
C LYS A 3 -15.40 6.75 24.40
N CYS A 4 -14.92 5.93 23.47
CA CYS A 4 -15.59 5.74 22.18
C CYS A 4 -16.91 4.97 22.37
N LYS A 5 -18.03 5.55 21.91
CA LYS A 5 -19.35 4.89 21.98
C LYS A 5 -19.51 3.64 21.10
N TYR A 6 -18.59 3.39 20.17
CA TYR A 6 -18.68 2.28 19.21
C TYR A 6 -17.80 1.09 19.58
N CYS A 7 -16.62 1.33 20.16
CA CYS A 7 -15.64 0.29 20.45
C CYS A 7 -15.10 0.37 21.89
N GLU A 8 -15.63 1.29 22.69
CA GLU A 8 -15.33 1.43 24.11
C GLU A 8 -13.89 1.78 24.48
N THR A 9 -13.03 2.01 23.50
CA THR A 9 -11.64 2.45 23.74
C THR A 9 -11.62 3.83 24.39
N VAL A 10 -10.73 4.01 25.37
CA VAL A 10 -10.49 5.30 26.04
C VAL A 10 -9.46 6.10 25.24
N ASN A 11 -9.78 7.35 24.95
CA ASN A 11 -8.97 8.26 24.15
C ASN A 11 -8.69 9.55 24.94
N GLU A 12 -7.69 10.29 24.49
CA GLU A 12 -7.35 11.60 25.04
C GLU A 12 -8.50 12.61 24.88
N ASP A 13 -8.58 13.60 25.76
CA ASP A 13 -9.68 14.59 25.75
C ASP A 13 -9.71 15.46 24.49
N TRP A 14 -8.55 15.69 23.88
CA TRP A 14 -8.39 16.43 22.63
C TRP A 14 -8.69 15.59 21.39
N ALA A 15 -8.83 14.27 21.51
CA ALA A 15 -9.07 13.40 20.37
C ALA A 15 -10.46 13.66 19.74
N ARG A 16 -10.48 13.92 18.44
CA ARG A 16 -11.72 14.07 17.64
C ARG A 16 -12.24 12.73 17.11
N TYR A 17 -11.34 11.78 16.89
CA TYR A 17 -11.63 10.43 16.40
C TYR A 17 -11.05 9.38 17.35
N CYS A 18 -11.63 8.19 17.36
CA CYS A 18 -11.12 7.10 18.17
C CYS A 18 -9.82 6.54 17.59
N ASN A 19 -8.79 6.43 18.43
CA ASN A 19 -7.48 5.89 18.10
C ASN A 19 -7.51 4.41 17.70
N TYR A 20 -8.55 3.67 18.09
CA TYR A 20 -8.69 2.24 17.77
C TYR A 20 -9.58 2.00 16.54
N CYS A 21 -10.80 2.55 16.53
CA CYS A 21 -11.78 2.24 15.47
C CYS A 21 -11.98 3.36 14.43
N GLY A 22 -11.33 4.51 14.60
CA GLY A 22 -11.38 5.64 13.66
C GLY A 22 -12.71 6.42 13.60
N LYS A 23 -13.73 6.03 14.39
CA LYS A 23 -15.02 6.73 14.42
C LYS A 23 -14.96 8.04 15.22
N PRO A 24 -15.75 9.07 14.87
CA PRO A 24 -15.76 10.34 15.59
C PRO A 24 -16.20 10.15 17.04
N LEU A 25 -15.52 10.86 17.95
CA LEU A 25 -15.78 10.82 19.40
C LEU A 25 -16.80 11.87 19.85
N ASN A 26 -16.96 12.95 19.09
CA ASN A 26 -17.95 13.98 19.33
C ASN A 26 -19.03 13.87 18.24
N GLU A 27 -20.30 13.88 18.66
CA GLU A 27 -21.38 14.39 17.81
C GLU A 27 -21.33 15.91 17.97
N GLU A 28 -20.76 16.62 16.99
CA GLU A 28 -20.93 18.07 16.97
C GLU A 28 -22.42 18.36 16.79
N ASP A 29 -22.93 19.26 17.63
CA ASP A 29 -24.33 19.67 17.69
C ASP A 29 -24.91 19.89 16.27
N PRO A 30 -26.00 19.22 15.88
CA PRO A 30 -26.59 19.36 14.54
C PRO A 30 -26.99 20.80 14.18
N ASN A 31 -26.97 21.73 15.15
CA ASN A 31 -27.32 23.14 14.97
C ASN A 31 -26.16 24.07 14.59
N GLN A 32 -24.91 23.61 14.50
CA GLN A 32 -23.83 24.43 13.92
C GLN A 32 -23.84 24.32 12.39
N ARG A 33 -24.82 25.00 11.77
CA ARG A 33 -24.82 25.28 10.34
C ARG A 33 -23.66 26.22 10.00
N TYR A 34 -22.51 25.65 9.64
CA TYR A 34 -21.56 26.36 8.80
C TYR A 34 -22.13 26.40 7.38
N THR A 35 -22.83 27.48 7.06
CA THR A 35 -23.01 27.92 5.67
C THR A 35 -21.64 28.23 5.09
N GLN A 36 -21.14 27.35 4.22
CA GLN A 36 -20.19 27.76 3.18
C GLN A 36 -20.74 27.30 1.83
N GLU A 37 -21.08 28.32 1.05
CA GLU A 37 -21.64 28.25 -0.28
C GLU A 37 -20.70 27.58 -1.28
N PHE A 38 -21.37 27.01 -2.27
CA PHE A 38 -20.88 26.45 -3.51
C PHE A 38 -19.80 27.29 -4.19
N ASN A 39 -18.57 26.79 -4.18
CA ASN A 39 -17.66 26.85 -5.31
C ASN A 39 -16.90 25.53 -5.30
N SER A 40 -17.14 24.69 -6.30
CA SER A 40 -16.30 23.54 -6.59
C SER A 40 -14.92 24.03 -7.04
N PRO A 41 -13.84 23.86 -6.25
CA PRO A 41 -12.58 23.54 -6.87
C PRO A 41 -12.69 22.06 -7.28
N GLU A 42 -12.34 21.78 -8.52
CA GLU A 42 -11.81 20.50 -8.95
C GLU A 42 -11.20 19.73 -7.76
N TYR A 43 -11.77 18.57 -7.42
CA TYR A 43 -11.32 17.71 -6.32
C TYR A 43 -9.95 17.16 -6.69
N THR A 44 -8.93 18.01 -6.58
CA THR A 44 -7.54 17.62 -6.51
C THR A 44 -7.39 17.00 -5.14
N ASN A 45 -7.57 15.68 -5.10
CA ASN A 45 -7.22 14.83 -3.98
C ASN A 45 -5.84 15.32 -3.50
N PRO A 46 -5.73 15.93 -2.29
CA PRO A 46 -4.46 16.52 -1.87
C PRO A 46 -3.44 15.39 -1.90
N MET A 47 -2.47 15.47 -2.82
CA MET A 47 -1.43 14.46 -2.96
C MET A 47 -0.77 14.32 -1.60
N ASN A 48 -1.07 13.23 -0.89
CA ASN A 48 -0.34 12.87 0.30
C ASN A 48 1.01 12.33 -0.19
N TYR A 49 1.96 13.26 -0.34
CA TYR A 49 3.28 13.05 -0.93
C TYR A 49 4.01 11.81 -0.38
N ASN A 50 3.76 11.45 0.88
CA ASN A 50 4.36 10.27 1.50
C ASN A 50 3.72 8.96 1.03
N GLU A 51 2.41 8.95 0.77
CA GLU A 51 1.70 7.76 0.27
C GLU A 51 2.12 7.44 -1.17
N ASP A 52 2.18 8.46 -2.03
CA ASP A 52 2.55 8.29 -3.44
C ASP A 52 4.00 7.82 -3.59
N LYS A 53 4.90 8.29 -2.72
CA LYS A 53 6.28 7.80 -2.65
C LYS A 53 6.38 6.33 -2.28
N ILE A 54 5.67 5.90 -1.24
CA ILE A 54 5.71 4.49 -0.79
C ILE A 54 5.14 3.59 -1.89
N ILE A 55 4.08 4.03 -2.56
CA ILE A 55 3.51 3.30 -3.70
C ILE A 55 4.55 3.17 -4.83
N LEU A 56 5.20 4.27 -5.23
CA LEU A 56 6.20 4.27 -6.31
C LEU A 56 7.41 3.40 -5.97
N ILE A 57 8.00 3.59 -4.79
CA ILE A 57 9.13 2.78 -4.31
C ILE A 57 8.73 1.31 -4.30
N GLY A 58 7.50 1.01 -3.89
CA GLY A 58 7.02 -0.37 -3.87
C GLY A 58 6.88 -1.02 -5.22
N TYR A 59 6.51 -0.26 -6.26
CA TYR A 59 6.53 -0.79 -7.63
C TYR A 59 7.94 -1.10 -8.11
N ILE A 60 8.90 -0.20 -7.85
CA ILE A 60 10.31 -0.42 -8.24
C ILE A 60 10.85 -1.70 -7.58
N ILE A 61 10.63 -1.85 -6.26
CA ILE A 61 11.05 -3.03 -5.51
C ILE A 61 10.33 -4.28 -6.02
N SER A 62 9.02 -4.22 -6.26
CA SER A 62 8.24 -5.36 -6.74
C SER A 62 8.66 -5.83 -8.13
N ILE A 63 9.05 -4.92 -9.01
CA ILE A 63 9.54 -5.28 -10.35
C ILE A 63 10.92 -5.92 -10.23
N ILE A 64 11.87 -5.28 -9.53
CA ILE A 64 13.25 -5.78 -9.43
C ILE A 64 13.30 -7.11 -8.68
N PHE A 65 12.66 -7.19 -7.51
CA PHE A 65 12.74 -8.36 -6.65
C PHE A 65 11.63 -9.39 -6.88
N GLY A 66 10.48 -9.00 -7.42
CA GLY A 66 9.39 -9.93 -7.76
C GLY A 66 9.64 -10.68 -9.06
N TRP A 67 10.34 -10.08 -10.02
CA TRP A 67 10.82 -10.77 -11.22
C TRP A 67 12.21 -11.39 -11.02
N GLY A 68 12.88 -11.05 -9.92
CA GLY A 68 14.13 -11.64 -9.48
C GLY A 68 15.22 -11.56 -10.55
N TRP A 69 15.75 -12.73 -10.93
CA TRP A 69 16.83 -12.86 -11.92
C TRP A 69 16.38 -12.68 -13.38
N VAL A 70 15.07 -12.66 -13.69
CA VAL A 70 14.56 -12.65 -15.08
C VAL A 70 14.99 -11.40 -15.86
N PRO A 71 14.87 -10.16 -15.35
CA PRO A 71 15.39 -8.97 -16.04
C PRO A 71 16.92 -8.96 -16.13
N LEU A 72 17.61 -9.54 -15.14
CA LEU A 72 19.07 -9.65 -15.13
C LEU A 72 19.57 -10.66 -16.16
N LEU A 73 18.78 -11.69 -16.47
CA LEU A 73 19.05 -12.67 -17.52
C LEU A 73 19.03 -12.01 -18.91
N LEU A 74 18.12 -11.06 -19.14
CA LEU A 74 18.08 -10.26 -20.37
C LEU A 74 19.29 -9.33 -20.51
N ILE A 75 19.87 -8.88 -19.40
CA ILE A 75 21.02 -7.96 -19.39
C ILE A 75 22.37 -8.73 -19.47
N ASN A 76 22.34 -10.07 -19.45
CA ASN A 76 23.48 -10.96 -19.73
C ASN A 76 24.78 -10.66 -18.94
N SER A 77 24.66 -9.97 -17.81
CA SER A 77 25.79 -9.38 -17.07
C SER A 77 26.19 -10.15 -15.81
N LEU A 78 25.34 -11.04 -15.28
CA LEU A 78 25.61 -11.79 -14.04
C LEU A 78 25.04 -13.21 -14.11
N SER A 79 25.69 -14.09 -14.87
CA SER A 79 25.26 -15.50 -15.03
C SER A 79 25.61 -16.42 -13.85
N SER A 80 26.36 -15.95 -12.84
CA SER A 80 26.83 -16.80 -11.72
C SER A 80 26.11 -16.55 -10.39
N VAL A 81 25.35 -15.46 -10.26
CA VAL A 81 24.67 -15.12 -8.99
C VAL A 81 23.22 -15.56 -9.11
N GLY A 82 22.96 -16.81 -8.72
CA GLY A 82 21.60 -17.30 -8.47
C GLY A 82 21.01 -16.58 -7.27
N PHE A 83 20.58 -15.34 -7.46
CA PHE A 83 19.94 -14.56 -6.41
C PHE A 83 18.51 -15.07 -6.21
N ILE A 84 18.24 -15.61 -5.03
CA ILE A 84 16.92 -16.03 -4.58
C ILE A 84 16.07 -14.77 -4.42
N GLY A 85 15.39 -14.39 -5.51
CA GLY A 85 14.43 -13.29 -5.56
C GLY A 85 13.16 -13.63 -4.79
N PHE A 86 13.20 -13.53 -3.46
CA PHE A 86 12.02 -13.67 -2.61
C PHE A 86 11.76 -12.47 -1.69
N PHE A 87 12.67 -11.49 -1.65
CA PHE A 87 12.51 -10.29 -0.82
C PHE A 87 11.42 -9.33 -1.34
N GLY A 88 11.00 -9.46 -2.61
CA GLY A 88 10.00 -8.58 -3.23
C GLY A 88 8.57 -8.76 -2.74
N LEU A 89 8.26 -9.83 -2.00
CA LEU A 89 6.91 -10.10 -1.52
C LEU A 89 6.57 -9.37 -0.22
N PHE A 90 7.56 -8.99 0.60
CA PHE A 90 7.31 -8.42 1.92
C PHE A 90 6.55 -7.07 1.85
N LEU A 91 6.92 -6.22 0.90
CA LEU A 91 6.38 -4.87 0.79
C LEU A 91 4.91 -4.83 0.30
N PRO A 92 4.49 -5.61 -0.73
CA PRO A 92 3.09 -5.77 -1.09
C PRO A 92 2.22 -6.20 0.11
N PHE A 93 2.68 -7.18 0.90
CA PHE A 93 1.94 -7.64 2.09
C PHE A 93 1.81 -6.54 3.16
N TYR A 94 2.87 -5.76 3.38
CA TYR A 94 2.81 -4.60 4.27
C TYR A 94 1.78 -3.56 3.80
N MET A 95 1.74 -3.25 2.50
CA MET A 95 0.81 -2.28 1.92
C MET A 95 -0.65 -2.76 1.95
N ILE A 96 -0.91 -4.06 1.79
CA ILE A 96 -2.26 -4.64 1.86
C ILE A 96 -2.88 -4.48 3.25
N ASN A 97 -2.07 -4.48 4.31
CA ASN A 97 -2.52 -4.30 5.68
C ASN A 97 -2.72 -2.83 6.08
N SER A 98 -2.43 -1.88 5.18
CA SER A 98 -2.62 -0.46 5.46
C SER A 98 -4.11 -0.09 5.62
N SER A 99 -4.39 0.87 6.49
CA SER A 99 -5.75 1.39 6.71
C SER A 99 -6.26 2.22 5.52
N ASN A 100 -5.36 2.71 4.66
CA ASN A 100 -5.72 3.53 3.50
C ASN A 100 -6.14 2.64 2.30
N PRO A 101 -7.37 2.78 1.78
CA PRO A 101 -7.86 1.96 0.68
C PRO A 101 -7.08 2.14 -0.62
N LYS A 102 -6.46 3.31 -0.86
CA LYS A 102 -5.62 3.58 -2.03
C LYS A 102 -4.35 2.72 -1.97
N ILE A 103 -3.61 2.81 -0.86
CA ILE A 103 -2.38 2.03 -0.64
C ILE A 103 -2.67 0.53 -0.72
N LYS A 104 -3.77 0.08 -0.11
CA LYS A 104 -4.21 -1.32 -0.16
C LYS A 104 -4.43 -1.82 -1.59
N LYS A 105 -5.10 -1.04 -2.44
CA LYS A 105 -5.28 -1.40 -3.87
C LYS A 105 -3.95 -1.56 -4.59
N HIS A 106 -3.01 -0.64 -4.37
CA HIS A 106 -1.68 -0.72 -4.98
C HIS A 106 -0.85 -1.91 -4.45
N GLY A 107 -0.97 -2.24 -3.17
CA GLY A 107 -0.34 -3.44 -2.60
C GLY A 107 -0.83 -4.73 -3.28
N ILE A 108 -2.13 -4.84 -3.58
CA ILE A 108 -2.68 -5.99 -4.32
C ILE A 108 -2.11 -6.05 -5.74
N ILE A 109 -2.02 -4.91 -6.44
CA ILE A 109 -1.45 -4.87 -7.81
C ILE A 109 0.01 -5.31 -7.78
N GLN A 110 0.80 -4.82 -6.83
CA GLN A 110 2.20 -5.20 -6.67
C GLN A 110 2.35 -6.71 -6.37
N LEU A 111 1.46 -7.28 -5.55
CA LEU A 111 1.44 -8.72 -5.30
C LEU A 111 1.20 -9.53 -6.59
N LEU A 112 0.29 -9.07 -7.46
CA LEU A 112 0.05 -9.71 -8.75
C LEU A 112 1.27 -9.64 -9.68
N ILE A 113 2.01 -8.52 -9.67
CA ILE A 113 3.26 -8.36 -10.43
C ILE A 113 4.34 -9.32 -9.92
N CYS A 114 4.47 -9.48 -8.60
CA CYS A 114 5.41 -10.44 -8.04
C CYS A 114 5.01 -11.89 -8.34
N LEU A 115 3.71 -12.21 -8.31
CA LEU A 115 3.21 -13.55 -8.65
C LEU A 115 3.47 -13.90 -10.11
N SER A 116 3.25 -12.96 -11.04
CA SER A 116 3.52 -13.18 -12.46
C SER A 116 5.01 -13.36 -12.73
N GLY A 117 5.87 -12.54 -12.11
CA GLY A 117 7.33 -12.67 -12.18
C GLY A 117 7.81 -14.05 -11.68
N PHE A 118 7.26 -14.51 -10.56
CA PHE A 118 7.57 -15.83 -10.01
C PHE A 118 7.18 -16.99 -10.96
N LEU A 119 5.98 -16.94 -11.55
CA LEU A 119 5.53 -17.96 -12.51
C LEU A 119 6.44 -18.00 -13.75
N ILE A 120 6.79 -16.84 -14.30
CA ILE A 120 7.70 -16.75 -15.45
C ILE A 120 9.08 -17.32 -15.09
N ALA A 121 9.60 -16.99 -13.90
CA ALA A 121 10.89 -17.51 -13.44
C ALA A 121 10.90 -19.04 -13.33
N ILE A 122 9.82 -19.65 -12.81
CA ILE A 122 9.67 -21.11 -12.77
C ILE A 122 9.65 -21.69 -14.19
N LEU A 123 8.83 -21.12 -15.09
CA LEU A 123 8.71 -21.61 -16.47
C LEU A 123 10.06 -21.56 -17.21
N LEU A 124 10.83 -20.48 -17.03
CA LEU A 124 12.16 -20.35 -17.61
C LEU A 124 13.15 -21.35 -17.00
N MET A 125 13.15 -21.53 -15.68
CA MET A 125 14.00 -22.55 -15.04
C MET A 125 13.70 -23.95 -15.57
N ILE A 126 12.42 -24.33 -15.66
CA ILE A 126 12.02 -25.64 -16.22
C ILE A 126 12.52 -25.80 -17.67
N ASN A 127 12.41 -24.75 -18.48
CA ASN A 127 12.88 -24.80 -19.86
C ASN A 127 14.41 -24.90 -19.96
N MET A 128 15.17 -24.28 -19.05
CA MET A 128 16.64 -24.38 -19.01
C MET A 128 17.15 -25.71 -18.45
N LEU A 129 16.32 -26.42 -17.67
CA LEU A 129 16.62 -27.74 -17.12
C LEU A 129 16.38 -28.89 -18.12
N ARG A 130 15.73 -28.61 -19.24
CA ARG A 130 15.42 -29.58 -20.30
C ARG A 130 16.49 -29.58 -21.37
#